data_AF-A0A1Q7J240-F1
#
_entry.id   AF-A0A1Q7J240-F1
#
_cell.length_a   1.000
_cell.length_b   1.000
_cell.length_c   1.000
_cell.angle_alpha   90.00
_cell.angle_beta   90.00
_cell.angle_gamma   90.00
#
_symmetry.space_group_name_H-M   'P 1'
#
loop_
_entity.id
_entity.type
_entity.pdbx_description
1 polymer ?
#
loop_
_entity_poly.entity_id
_entity_poly.type
_entity_poly.pdbx_seq_one_letter_code
_entity_poly.pdbx_strand_id
1 'polypeptide(L)'
;MDVLPPPSRSRPSDVCRELLAALDASEGRRRRRTRDTTPDAIGLAIKRDLLERAVAADPLPEDFEAWLLEQCQAAGPAEGGVRAMARSIFEEWRLAHDAESFGAWLARGAPSDDAATPDTNR
;
A
#
# COMPACT_ATOMS: atom_id res chain seq x y z
N MET A 1 11.32 -35.81 -0.85
CA MET A 1 10.44 -35.68 0.32
C MET A 1 10.26 -34.20 0.55
N ASP A 2 9.03 -33.74 0.29
CA ASP A 2 8.48 -32.37 0.32
C ASP A 2 9.38 -31.21 0.76
N VAL A 3 9.72 -30.36 -0.21
CA VAL A 3 9.76 -28.91 0.03
C VAL A 3 8.30 -28.49 0.13
N LEU A 4 7.81 -28.19 1.34
CA LEU A 4 6.60 -27.38 1.46
C LEU A 4 6.87 -26.07 0.71
N PRO A 5 5.99 -25.60 -0.18
CA PRO A 5 6.10 -24.25 -0.68
C PRO A 5 6.09 -23.29 0.52
N PRO A 6 6.93 -22.24 0.55
CA PRO A 6 6.85 -21.24 1.60
C PRO A 6 5.41 -20.72 1.69
N PRO A 7 4.92 -20.39 2.91
CA PRO A 7 3.57 -19.88 3.10
C PRO A 7 3.32 -18.78 2.07
N SER A 8 2.20 -18.92 1.35
CA SER A 8 1.82 -18.16 0.16
C SER A 8 2.34 -16.73 0.23
N ARG A 9 3.41 -16.45 -0.52
CA ARG A 9 3.96 -15.10 -0.68
C ARG A 9 2.79 -14.17 -0.99
N SER A 10 2.46 -13.25 -0.08
CA SER A 10 1.20 -12.50 -0.12
C SER A 10 0.90 -11.98 -1.52
N ARG A 11 -0.25 -12.38 -2.07
CA ARG A 11 -0.65 -11.97 -3.41
C ARG A 11 -0.63 -10.44 -3.46
N PRO A 12 -0.21 -9.82 -4.57
CA PRO A 12 -0.23 -8.36 -4.71
C PRO A 12 -1.58 -7.75 -4.33
N SER A 13 -2.69 -8.40 -4.68
CA SER A 13 -4.05 -7.97 -4.30
C SER A 13 -4.25 -7.84 -2.79
N ASP A 14 -3.72 -8.76 -2.00
CA ASP A 14 -3.95 -8.80 -0.55
C ASP A 14 -3.18 -7.67 0.12
N VAL A 15 -1.90 -7.52 -0.24
CA VAL A 15 -1.09 -6.39 0.24
C VAL A 15 -1.67 -5.06 -0.24
N CYS A 16 -2.19 -4.97 -1.46
CA CYS A 16 -2.84 -3.75 -1.95
C CYS A 16 -4.10 -3.39 -1.15
N ARG A 17 -4.90 -4.39 -0.72
CA ARG A 17 -6.05 -4.16 0.18
C ARG A 17 -5.60 -3.66 1.55
N GLU A 18 -4.55 -4.24 2.11
CA GLU A 18 -4.01 -3.81 3.40
C GLU A 18 -3.42 -2.40 3.33
N LEU A 19 -2.74 -2.06 2.24
CA LEU A 19 -2.25 -0.71 1.96
C LEU A 19 -3.41 0.28 1.84
N LEU A 20 -4.50 -0.06 1.16
CA LEU A 20 -5.71 0.78 1.10
C LEU A 20 -6.29 1.05 2.50
N ALA A 21 -6.43 0.00 3.32
CA ALA A 21 -6.89 0.14 4.70
C ALA A 21 -5.96 1.03 5.55
N ALA A 22 -4.65 0.89 5.36
CA ALA A 22 -3.65 1.72 6.02
C ALA A 22 -3.73 3.20 5.60
N LEU A 23 -3.96 3.48 4.31
CA LEU A 23 -4.17 4.83 3.79
C LEU A 23 -5.42 5.47 4.42
N ASP A 24 -6.55 4.75 4.43
CA ASP A 24 -7.80 5.25 5.03
C ASP A 24 -7.65 5.56 6.52
N ALA A 25 -6.99 4.68 7.27
CA ALA A 25 -6.69 4.90 8.69
C ALA A 25 -5.77 6.12 8.91
N SER A 26 -4.83 6.38 8.01
CA SER A 26 -3.95 7.56 8.06
C SER A 26 -4.69 8.86 7.71
N GLU A 27 -5.51 8.85 6.67
CA GLU A 27 -6.31 10.02 6.26
C GLU A 27 -7.35 10.42 7.31
N GLY A 28 -8.01 9.44 7.93
CA GLY A 28 -8.92 9.69 9.06
C GLY A 28 -8.21 10.41 10.22
N ARG A 29 -6.96 10.03 10.51
CA ARG A 29 -6.12 10.71 11.52
C ARG A 29 -5.71 12.11 11.06
N ARG A 30 -5.28 12.26 9.81
CA ARG A 30 -4.79 13.54 9.26
C ARG A 30 -5.89 14.60 9.19
N ARG A 31 -7.09 14.21 8.75
CA ARG A 31 -8.27 15.10 8.69
C ARG A 31 -8.61 15.71 10.05
N ARG A 32 -8.30 15.00 11.15
CA ARG A 32 -8.48 15.50 12.52
C ARG A 32 -7.44 16.57 12.93
N ARG A 33 -6.30 16.67 12.24
CA ARG A 33 -5.15 17.51 12.66
C ARG A 33 -4.91 18.76 11.79
N THR A 34 -5.76 19.05 10.80
CA THR A 34 -5.69 20.23 9.89
C THR A 34 -4.31 20.47 9.27
N ARG A 35 -4.13 20.08 8.00
CA ARG A 35 -3.01 20.58 7.19
C ARG A 35 -3.35 20.58 5.71
N ASP A 36 -3.20 21.72 5.06
CA ASP A 36 -3.30 21.86 3.60
C ASP A 36 -2.01 21.37 2.94
N THR A 37 -2.11 20.26 2.21
CA THR A 37 -1.01 19.67 1.44
C THR A 37 -1.53 19.12 0.11
N THR A 38 -1.79 20.02 -0.83
CA THR A 38 -2.24 19.67 -2.17
C THR A 38 -1.33 18.67 -2.91
N PRO A 39 0.02 18.77 -2.88
CA PRO A 39 0.87 17.78 -3.57
C PRO A 39 0.78 16.38 -2.95
N ASP A 40 0.67 16.26 -1.62
CA ASP A 40 0.40 14.96 -0.97
C ASP A 40 -0.95 14.40 -1.41
N ALA A 41 -1.97 15.25 -1.56
CA ALA A 41 -3.32 14.81 -1.94
C ALA A 41 -3.35 14.23 -3.36
N ILE A 42 -2.62 14.82 -4.32
CA ILE A 42 -2.54 14.30 -5.69
C ILE A 42 -1.81 12.95 -5.72
N GLY A 43 -0.64 12.86 -5.09
CA GLY A 43 0.11 11.60 -5.03
C GLY A 43 -0.70 10.48 -4.35
N LEU A 44 -1.42 10.82 -3.27
CA LEU A 44 -2.27 9.89 -2.56
C LEU A 44 -3.49 9.42 -3.38
N ALA A 45 -4.11 10.31 -4.14
CA ALA A 45 -5.19 9.95 -5.05
C ALA A 45 -4.71 9.00 -6.16
N ILE A 46 -3.53 9.26 -6.75
CA ILE A 46 -2.91 8.36 -7.73
C ILE A 46 -2.60 7.00 -7.11
N LYS A 47 -2.01 6.98 -5.91
CA LYS A 47 -1.69 5.73 -5.20
C LYS A 47 -2.95 4.92 -4.93
N ARG A 48 -4.01 5.56 -4.44
CA ARG A 48 -5.31 4.91 -4.20
C ARG A 48 -5.88 4.28 -5.48
N ASP A 49 -5.95 5.03 -6.57
CA ASP A 49 -6.45 4.52 -7.86
C ASP A 49 -5.63 3.31 -8.36
N LEU A 50 -4.30 3.37 -8.28
CA LEU A 50 -3.44 2.24 -8.67
C LEU A 50 -3.68 1.00 -7.79
N LEU A 51 -3.80 1.17 -6.47
CA LEU A 51 -4.07 0.08 -5.54
C LEU A 51 -5.44 -0.55 -5.82
N GLU A 52 -6.49 0.25 -6.05
CA GLU A 52 -7.84 -0.25 -6.39
C GLU A 52 -7.82 -1.07 -7.68
N ARG A 53 -7.11 -0.60 -8.71
CA ARG A 53 -6.93 -1.35 -9.97
C ARG A 53 -6.15 -2.64 -9.76
N ALA A 54 -5.11 -2.64 -8.93
CA ALA A 54 -4.33 -3.84 -8.64
C ALA A 54 -5.17 -4.89 -7.90
N VAL A 55 -6.02 -4.46 -6.96
CA VAL A 55 -6.97 -5.34 -6.26
C VAL A 55 -7.98 -5.94 -7.23
N ALA A 56 -8.48 -5.15 -8.19
CA ALA A 56 -9.44 -5.62 -9.19
C ALA A 56 -8.81 -6.56 -10.23
N ALA A 57 -7.57 -6.29 -10.63
CA ALA A 57 -6.84 -7.10 -11.61
C ALA A 57 -6.26 -8.39 -11.01
N ASP A 58 -5.94 -8.40 -9.71
CA ASP A 58 -5.32 -9.51 -8.98
C ASP A 58 -4.13 -10.15 -9.76
N PRO A 59 -3.11 -9.36 -10.13
CA PRO A 59 -1.97 -9.87 -10.87
C PRO A 59 -1.19 -10.88 -10.04
N LEU A 60 -0.57 -11.85 -10.72
CA LEU A 60 0.33 -12.79 -10.06
C LEU A 60 1.59 -12.07 -9.54
N PRO A 61 2.22 -12.58 -8.47
CA PRO A 61 3.46 -12.02 -7.93
C PRO A 61 4.55 -11.79 -8.98
N GLU A 62 4.74 -12.72 -9.91
CA GLU A 62 5.71 -12.64 -11.00
C GLU A 62 5.40 -11.56 -12.05
N ASP A 63 4.12 -11.22 -12.21
CA ASP A 63 3.64 -10.28 -13.23
C ASP A 63 3.42 -8.87 -12.66
N PHE A 64 3.48 -8.71 -11.33
CA PHE A 64 3.03 -7.47 -10.69
C PHE A 64 3.84 -6.24 -11.10
N GLU A 65 5.17 -6.36 -11.20
CA GLU A 65 6.03 -5.26 -11.65
C GLU A 65 5.73 -4.88 -13.10
N ALA A 66 5.56 -5.88 -13.97
CA ALA A 66 5.20 -5.66 -15.38
C ALA A 66 3.83 -4.97 -15.48
N TRP A 67 2.84 -5.45 -14.73
CA TRP A 67 1.51 -4.86 -14.67
C TRP A 67 1.55 -3.39 -14.24
N LEU A 68 2.33 -3.05 -13.21
CA LEU A 68 2.52 -1.65 -12.77
C LEU A 68 3.15 -0.77 -13.86
N LEU A 69 4.10 -1.30 -14.64
CA LEU A 69 4.70 -0.59 -15.77
C LEU A 69 3.69 -0.36 -16.90
N GLU A 70 2.77 -1.29 -17.15
CA GLU A 70 1.66 -1.11 -18.10
C GLU A 70 0.74 0.04 -17.66
N GLN A 71 0.42 0.13 -16.36
CA GLN A 71 -0.37 1.24 -15.82
C GLN A 71 0.34 2.60 -16.01
N CYS A 72 1.67 2.64 -15.88
CA CYS A 72 2.45 3.85 -16.12
C CYS A 72 2.36 4.30 -17.59
N GLN A 73 2.49 3.36 -18.52
CA GLN A 73 2.42 3.64 -19.96
C GLN A 73 1.02 4.12 -20.37
N ALA A 74 -0.03 3.59 -19.75
CA ALA A 74 -1.41 4.00 -19.99
C ALA A 74 -1.75 5.41 -19.47
N ALA A 75 -0.92 5.99 -18.60
CA ALA A 75 -1.21 7.27 -17.94
C ALA A 75 -0.99 8.52 -18.80
N GLY A 76 -0.33 8.39 -19.96
CA GLY A 76 -0.08 9.51 -20.89
C GLY A 76 0.63 10.68 -20.19
N PRO A 77 0.13 11.94 -20.28
CA PRO A 77 0.79 13.11 -19.68
C PRO A 77 1.01 13.03 -18.14
N ALA A 78 0.28 12.17 -17.43
CA ALA A 78 0.42 11.97 -15.98
C ALA A 78 1.47 10.90 -15.62
N GLU A 79 2.17 10.32 -16.59
CA GLU A 79 3.12 9.22 -16.43
C GLU A 79 4.12 9.44 -15.29
N GLY A 80 4.67 10.64 -15.12
CA GLY A 80 5.66 10.91 -14.07
C GLY A 80 5.14 10.64 -12.65
N GLY A 81 3.92 11.10 -12.34
CA GLY A 81 3.30 10.89 -11.02
C GLY A 81 2.85 9.45 -10.82
N VAL A 82 2.29 8.83 -11.87
CA VAL A 82 1.87 7.42 -11.84
C VAL A 82 3.08 6.51 -11.66
N ARG A 83 4.19 6.76 -12.36
CA ARG A 83 5.44 6.00 -12.23
C ARG A 83 6.05 6.11 -10.84
N ALA A 84 6.05 7.30 -10.25
CA ALA A 84 6.53 7.49 -8.88
C ALA A 84 5.71 6.65 -7.88
N MET A 85 4.38 6.66 -8.00
CA MET A 85 3.50 5.89 -7.10
C MET A 85 3.55 4.38 -7.37
N ALA A 86 3.64 3.95 -8.63
CA ALA A 86 3.81 2.56 -9.00
C ALA A 86 5.09 1.96 -8.37
N ARG A 87 6.19 2.71 -8.40
CA ARG A 87 7.43 2.32 -7.73
C ARG A 87 7.27 2.19 -6.21
N SER A 88 6.63 3.18 -5.57
CA SER A 88 6.35 3.13 -4.12
C SER A 88 5.55 1.88 -3.76
N ILE A 89 4.48 1.58 -4.51
CA ILE A 89 3.62 0.41 -4.27
C ILE A 89 4.44 -0.88 -4.41
N PHE A 90 5.28 -1.00 -5.43
CA PHE A 90 6.12 -2.17 -5.62
C PHE A 90 7.13 -2.38 -4.49
N GLU A 91 7.78 -1.29 -4.04
CA GLU A 91 8.71 -1.31 -2.91
C GLU A 91 8.00 -1.74 -1.60
N GLU A 92 6.78 -1.25 -1.34
CA GLU A 92 5.98 -1.62 -0.17
C GLU A 92 5.49 -3.07 -0.23
N TRP A 93 5.10 -3.55 -1.41
CA TRP A 93 4.74 -4.96 -1.61
C TRP A 93 5.93 -5.89 -1.35
N ARG A 94 7.11 -5.56 -1.89
CA ARG A 94 8.35 -6.30 -1.60
C ARG A 94 8.70 -6.25 -0.11
N LEU A 95 8.54 -5.10 0.54
CA LEU A 95 8.79 -4.97 1.97
C LEU A 95 7.83 -5.85 2.79
N ALA A 96 6.54 -5.89 2.43
CA ALA A 96 5.57 -6.77 3.08
C ALA A 96 5.90 -8.24 2.89
N HIS A 97 6.53 -8.59 1.76
CA HIS A 97 7.02 -9.93 1.50
C HIS A 97 8.28 -10.28 2.31
N ASP A 98 9.25 -9.36 2.37
CA ASP A 98 10.57 -9.60 2.95
C ASP A 98 10.61 -9.38 4.48
N ALA A 99 9.72 -8.55 5.02
CA ALA A 99 9.67 -8.18 6.44
C ALA A 99 8.33 -8.56 7.09
N GLU A 100 8.31 -9.68 7.80
CA GLU A 100 7.13 -10.19 8.52
C GLU A 100 6.52 -9.15 9.47
N SER A 101 7.34 -8.34 10.14
CA SER A 101 6.86 -7.29 11.05
C SER A 101 6.06 -6.20 10.33
N PHE A 102 6.46 -5.84 9.11
CA PHE A 102 5.74 -4.86 8.29
C PHE A 102 4.43 -5.46 7.76
N GLY A 103 4.47 -6.69 7.24
CA GLY A 103 3.26 -7.41 6.81
C GLY A 103 2.26 -7.58 7.95
N ALA A 104 2.70 -8.00 9.13
CA ALA A 104 1.84 -8.13 10.32
C ALA A 104 1.26 -6.79 10.79
N TRP A 105 2.00 -5.69 10.63
CA TRP A 105 1.51 -4.34 10.92
C TRP A 105 0.44 -3.89 9.90
N LEU A 106 0.64 -4.19 8.60
CA LEU A 106 -0.35 -3.94 7.55
C LEU A 106 -1.64 -4.73 7.75
N ALA A 107 -1.55 -6.02 8.07
CA ALA A 107 -2.70 -6.88 8.38
C ALA A 107 -3.55 -6.37 9.56
N ARG A 108 -2.94 -5.57 10.46
CA ARG A 108 -3.63 -4.91 11.59
C ARG A 108 -4.23 -3.54 11.23
N GLY A 109 -4.18 -3.13 9.97
CA GLY A 109 -4.68 -1.84 9.50
C GLY A 109 -3.76 -0.66 9.83
N ALA A 110 -2.44 -0.89 9.90
CA ALA A 110 -1.44 0.15 10.12
C ALA A 110 -1.70 1.05 11.36
N PRO A 111 -1.87 0.46 12.57
CA PRO A 111 -2.14 1.23 13.78
C PRO A 111 -1.01 2.21 14.09
N SER A 112 -1.37 3.38 14.63
CA SER A 112 -0.42 4.39 15.15
C SER A 112 0.19 3.92 16.46
N ASP A 113 1.47 4.18 16.68
CA ASP A 113 2.11 3.99 18.00
C ASP A 113 1.44 4.89 19.08
N ASP A 114 1.04 6.11 18.68
CA ASP A 114 0.27 7.06 19.52
C ASP A 114 -1.10 6.55 20.00
N ALA A 115 -1.63 5.45 19.46
CA ALA A 115 -2.91 4.89 19.90
C ALA A 115 -2.76 4.00 21.16
N ALA A 116 -1.52 3.70 21.57
CA ALA A 116 -1.20 2.77 22.65
C ALA A 116 -0.87 3.45 23.99
N THR A 117 -1.23 4.72 24.18
CA THR A 117 -1.21 5.36 25.50
C THR A 117 -2.63 5.41 26.08
N PRO A 118 -3.09 4.36 26.80
CA PRO A 118 -4.15 4.57 27.77
C PRO A 118 -3.62 5.56 28.81
N ASP A 119 -4.31 6.68 28.94
CA ASP A 119 -4.08 7.68 29.99
C ASP A 119 -4.27 7.00 31.35
N THR A 120 -3.17 6.46 31.89
CA THR A 120 -3.13 5.92 33.25
C THR A 120 -2.73 7.06 34.15
N ASN A 121 -3.68 7.93 34.48
CA ASN A 121 -3.57 8.78 35.63
C ASN A 121 -4.93 8.91 36.33
N ARG A 122 -5.11 8.09 37.37
CA ARG A 122 -6.16 8.25 38.39
C ARG A 122 -5.49 8.50 39.72
#